data_AF-A0A0M8WF87-F1
#
_entry.id   AF-A0A0M8WF87-F1
#
_cell.length_a   1.000
_cell.length_b   1.000
_cell.length_c   1.000
_cell.angle_alpha   90.00
_cell.angle_beta   90.00
_cell.angle_gamma   90.00
#
_symmetry.space_group_name_H-M   'P 1'
#
loop_
_entity.id
_entity.type
_entity.pdbx_description
1 polymer ?
#
loop_
_entity_poly.entity_id
_entity_poly.type
_entity_poly.pdbx_seq_one_letter_code
_entity_poly.pdbx_strand_id
1 'polypeptide(L)'
;MSKSEQKAGQEVQLPPYFSTMSDEELLSWYAELQARAMNPQPGDVDFDHTHKPAQPMTVEQLRHRLMTFRGWPGGLGTMDAGSPFHNLWHWLSD
;
A
#
# COMPACT_ATOMS: atom_id res chain seq x y z
N MET A 1 36.18 -1.10 27.51
CA MET A 1 35.79 -0.49 26.22
C MET A 1 35.26 -1.61 25.35
N SER A 2 33.94 -1.67 25.13
CA SER A 2 33.34 -2.64 24.21
C SER A 2 32.60 -1.88 23.11
N LYS A 3 32.99 -2.21 21.89
CA LYS A 3 32.57 -1.63 20.62
C LYS A 3 31.05 -1.60 20.46
N SER A 4 30.62 -0.48 19.92
CA SER A 4 29.34 -0.20 19.29
C SER A 4 28.95 -1.24 18.25
N GLU A 5 27.70 -1.67 18.26
CA GLU A 5 26.97 -1.99 17.02
C GLU A 5 25.55 -1.42 17.17
N GLN A 6 25.40 -0.17 16.72
CA GLN A 6 24.09 0.38 16.38
C GLN A 6 23.56 -0.50 15.23
N LYS A 7 22.49 -1.27 15.47
CA LYS A 7 21.71 -1.86 14.40
C LYS A 7 21.19 -0.71 13.55
N ALA A 8 21.87 -0.50 12.41
CA ALA A 8 21.44 0.40 11.35
C ALA A 8 19.95 0.15 11.10
N GLY A 9 19.16 1.22 11.20
CA GLY A 9 17.77 1.17 10.76
C GLY A 9 17.76 0.64 9.33
N GLN A 10 16.94 -0.39 9.09
CA GLN A 10 16.57 -0.74 7.73
C GLN A 10 16.02 0.52 7.10
N GLU A 11 16.84 1.18 6.28
CA GLU A 11 16.39 2.15 5.33
C GLU A 11 15.40 1.39 4.46
N VAL A 12 14.11 1.66 4.67
CA VAL A 12 13.03 1.03 3.93
C VAL A 12 13.21 1.49 2.49
N GLN A 13 13.94 0.70 1.70
CA GLN A 13 13.97 0.87 0.26
C GLN A 13 12.55 0.64 -0.21
N LEU A 14 11.98 1.69 -0.80
CA LEU A 14 10.73 1.62 -1.56
C LEU A 14 10.73 0.33 -2.40
N PRO A 15 9.58 -0.30 -2.63
CA PRO A 15 9.47 -1.10 -3.84
C PRO A 15 9.83 -0.13 -4.99
N PRO A 16 10.93 -0.37 -5.74
CA PRO A 16 11.45 0.59 -6.72
C PRO A 16 10.42 0.97 -7.80
N TYR A 17 9.36 0.18 -7.90
CA TYR A 17 8.22 0.31 -8.79
C TYR A 17 7.47 1.66 -8.71
N PHE A 18 7.10 2.14 -7.51
CA PHE A 18 6.27 3.36 -7.41
C PHE A 18 7.07 4.66 -7.60
N SER A 19 8.36 4.65 -7.30
CA SER A 19 9.23 5.82 -7.48
C SER A 19 9.47 6.17 -8.95
N THR A 20 9.32 5.20 -9.85
CA THR A 20 9.54 5.38 -11.29
C THR A 20 8.26 5.62 -12.07
N MET A 21 7.09 5.44 -11.46
CA MET A 21 5.80 5.71 -12.11
C MET A 21 5.59 7.19 -12.37
N SER A 22 5.17 7.50 -13.59
CA SER A 22 4.56 8.79 -13.93
C SER A 22 3.25 9.00 -13.16
N ASP A 23 2.76 10.24 -13.15
CA ASP A 23 1.49 10.57 -12.48
C ASP A 23 0.30 9.84 -13.12
N GLU A 24 0.32 9.64 -14.45
CA GLU A 24 -0.71 8.91 -15.17
C GLU A 24 -0.72 7.42 -14.82
N GLU A 25 0.46 6.78 -14.79
CA GLU A 25 0.59 5.38 -14.39
C GLU A 25 0.14 5.17 -12.94
N LEU A 26 0.49 6.10 -12.05
CA LEU A 26 0.13 6.04 -10.64
C LEU A 26 -1.39 6.16 -10.45
N LEU A 27 -2.04 7.09 -11.16
CA LEU A 27 -3.49 7.25 -11.13
C LEU A 27 -4.21 6.04 -11.72
N SER A 28 -3.70 5.50 -12.82
CA SER A 28 -4.27 4.30 -13.47
C SER A 28 -4.19 3.09 -12.54
N TRP A 29 -3.03 2.87 -11.94
CA TRP A 29 -2.83 1.81 -10.93
C TRP A 29 -3.80 1.95 -9.74
N TYR A 30 -3.95 3.16 -9.22
CA TYR A 30 -4.85 3.40 -8.09
C TYR A 30 -6.33 3.17 -8.47
N ALA A 31 -6.73 3.59 -9.68
CA ALA A 31 -8.07 3.35 -10.20
C ALA A 31 -8.36 1.86 -10.37
N GLU A 32 -7.39 1.06 -10.86
CA GLU A 32 -7.51 -0.40 -10.95
C GLU A 32 -7.67 -1.05 -9.58
N LEU A 33 -6.85 -0.63 -8.61
CA LEU A 33 -6.94 -1.13 -7.24
C LEU A 33 -8.32 -0.83 -6.63
N GLN A 34 -8.79 0.40 -6.78
CA GLN A 34 -10.12 0.81 -6.31
C GLN A 34 -11.24 0.04 -7.02
N ALA A 35 -11.14 -0.17 -8.33
CA ALA A 35 -12.14 -0.93 -9.08
C ALA A 35 -12.24 -2.38 -8.61
N ARG A 36 -11.11 -3.03 -8.33
CA ARG A 36 -11.07 -4.39 -7.77
C ARG A 36 -11.66 -4.45 -6.36
N ALA A 37 -11.32 -3.50 -5.50
CA ALA A 37 -11.86 -3.43 -4.15
C ALA A 37 -13.39 -3.20 -4.12
N MET A 38 -13.89 -2.36 -5.03
CA MET A 38 -15.32 -2.06 -5.12
C MET A 38 -16.13 -3.12 -5.86
N ASN A 39 -15.50 -3.92 -6.72
CA ASN A 39 -16.17 -4.93 -7.52
C ASN A 39 -15.31 -6.21 -7.65
N PRO A 40 -15.08 -6.92 -6.52
CA PRO A 40 -14.32 -8.16 -6.53
C PRO A 40 -14.97 -9.18 -7.45
N GLN A 41 -14.17 -9.81 -8.31
CA GLN A 41 -14.66 -10.87 -9.18
C GLN A 41 -14.78 -12.18 -8.39
N PRO A 42 -15.69 -13.10 -8.78
CA PRO A 42 -15.73 -14.43 -8.17
C PRO A 42 -14.36 -15.12 -8.26
N GLY A 43 -13.78 -15.46 -7.10
CA GLY A 43 -12.44 -16.07 -7.02
C GLY A 43 -11.28 -15.07 -6.89
N ASP A 44 -11.56 -13.78 -6.73
CA ASP A 44 -10.54 -12.81 -6.32
C ASP A 44 -10.04 -13.18 -4.91
N VAL A 45 -8.76 -13.57 -4.84
CA VAL A 45 -8.09 -13.97 -3.58
C VAL A 45 -7.66 -12.77 -2.76
N ASP A 46 -7.67 -11.59 -3.37
CA ASP A 46 -7.29 -10.34 -2.72
C ASP A 46 -8.48 -9.67 -2.05
N PHE A 47 -9.62 -9.64 -2.73
CA PHE A 47 -10.83 -8.97 -2.25
C PHE A 47 -11.95 -9.99 -2.07
N ASP A 48 -12.22 -10.38 -0.83
CA ASP A 48 -13.25 -11.36 -0.46
C ASP A 48 -14.66 -10.74 -0.30
N HIS A 49 -14.74 -9.40 -0.27
CA HIS A 49 -16.00 -8.66 -0.22
C HIS A 49 -15.85 -7.29 -0.88
N THR A 50 -16.99 -6.65 -1.15
CA THR A 50 -17.05 -5.30 -1.74
C THR A 50 -16.74 -4.23 -0.69
N HIS A 51 -15.75 -3.38 -0.97
CA HIS A 51 -15.41 -2.22 -0.15
C HIS A 51 -16.13 -0.95 -0.61
N LYS A 52 -16.14 0.05 0.29
CA LYS A 52 -16.59 1.41 -0.06
C LYS A 52 -15.53 2.12 -0.90
N PRO A 53 -15.93 3.04 -1.80
CA PRO A 53 -14.98 3.91 -2.48
C PRO A 53 -14.14 4.70 -1.47
N ALA A 54 -12.85 4.83 -1.73
CA ALA A 54 -11.96 5.71 -0.98
C ALA A 54 -12.34 7.18 -1.21
N GLN A 55 -11.92 8.05 -0.28
CA GLN A 55 -12.03 9.48 -0.49
C GLN A 55 -11.22 9.91 -1.73
N PRO A 56 -11.70 10.90 -2.51
CA PRO A 56 -10.93 11.45 -3.61
C PRO A 56 -9.57 11.93 -3.12
N MET A 57 -8.50 11.46 -3.76
CA MET A 57 -7.12 11.79 -3.44
C MET A 57 -6.44 12.35 -4.68
N THR A 58 -5.66 13.43 -4.53
CA THR A 58 -4.85 13.94 -5.64
C THR A 58 -3.66 13.02 -5.89
N VAL A 59 -3.09 13.07 -7.09
CA VAL A 59 -1.88 12.28 -7.41
C VAL A 59 -0.72 12.61 -6.48
N GLU A 60 -0.58 13.87 -6.06
CA GLU A 60 0.45 14.32 -5.12
C GLU A 60 0.24 13.72 -3.73
N GLN A 61 -1.01 13.65 -3.25
CA GLN A 61 -1.35 13.02 -1.98
C GLN A 61 -1.10 11.52 -2.03
N LEU A 62 -1.49 10.85 -3.11
CA LEU A 62 -1.26 9.42 -3.32
C LEU A 62 0.23 9.11 -3.36
N ARG A 63 0.99 9.88 -4.15
CA ARG A 63 2.45 9.77 -4.23
C ARG A 63 3.09 9.99 -2.87
N HIS A 64 2.71 11.06 -2.16
CA HIS A 64 3.22 11.32 -0.82
C HIS A 64 2.90 10.19 0.17
N ARG A 65 1.68 9.65 0.15
CA ARG A 65 1.25 8.54 1.01
C ARG A 65 2.13 7.32 0.74
N LEU A 66 2.25 6.89 -0.52
CA LEU A 66 3.10 5.78 -0.93
C LEU A 66 4.58 5.99 -0.58
N MET A 67 5.12 7.19 -0.77
CA MET A 67 6.52 7.53 -0.46
C MET A 67 6.81 7.56 1.04
N THR A 68 5.79 7.74 1.87
CA THR A 68 5.89 7.74 3.34
C THR A 68 5.53 6.40 3.97
N PHE A 69 5.20 5.39 3.16
CA PHE A 69 4.94 4.04 3.64
C PHE A 69 6.21 3.42 4.24
N ARG A 70 6.20 3.19 5.55
CA ARG A 70 7.31 2.56 6.28
C ARG A 70 7.00 1.13 6.74
N GLY A 71 5.91 0.55 6.25
CA GLY A 71 5.35 -0.71 6.70
C GLY A 71 3.97 -0.54 7.34
N TRP A 72 3.32 -1.66 7.63
CA TRP A 72 1.97 -1.69 8.20
C TRP A 72 1.97 -1.20 9.66
N PRO A 73 0.97 -0.38 10.07
CA PRO A 73 0.76 -0.04 11.47
C PRO A 73 0.56 -1.34 12.28
N GLY A 74 1.45 -1.65 13.23
CA GLY A 74 1.45 -2.93 13.97
C GLY A 74 2.51 -3.95 13.54
N GLY A 75 3.32 -3.63 12.52
CA GLY A 75 4.40 -4.50 12.02
C GLY A 75 3.89 -5.61 11.09
N LEU A 76 4.77 -6.54 10.69
CA LEU A 76 4.44 -7.67 9.80
C LEU A 76 3.34 -8.61 10.36
N GLY A 77 2.94 -8.42 11.63
CA GLY A 77 1.91 -9.20 12.32
C GLY A 77 0.47 -8.86 11.91
N THR A 78 0.23 -7.77 11.16
CA THR A 78 -1.11 -7.46 10.61
C THR A 78 -1.41 -8.17 9.29
N MET A 79 -0.73 -9.28 8.98
CA MET A 79 -1.20 -10.28 8.02
C MET A 79 -2.41 -11.05 8.57
N ASP A 80 -3.29 -10.40 9.33
CA ASP A 80 -4.55 -10.99 9.76
C ASP A 80 -5.43 -11.15 8.52
N ALA A 81 -5.44 -12.38 8.00
CA ALA A 81 -6.36 -12.97 7.02
C ALA A 81 -6.51 -12.32 5.63
N GLY A 82 -6.05 -11.09 5.39
CA GLY A 82 -6.17 -10.38 4.11
C GLY A 82 -4.93 -10.52 3.22
N SER A 83 -5.12 -10.54 1.90
CA SER A 83 -4.00 -10.49 0.96
C SER A 83 -3.24 -9.15 1.06
N PRO A 84 -2.00 -9.08 0.54
CA PRO A 84 -1.23 -7.83 0.49
C PRO A 84 -1.99 -6.67 -0.19
N PHE A 85 -2.80 -6.95 -1.21
CA PHE A 85 -3.59 -5.93 -1.92
C PHE A 85 -4.80 -5.47 -1.10
N HIS A 86 -5.44 -6.36 -0.36
CA HIS A 86 -6.52 -6.02 0.58
C HIS A 86 -6.02 -5.04 1.65
N ASN A 87 -4.88 -5.38 2.27
CA ASN A 87 -4.27 -4.55 3.31
C ASN A 87 -3.81 -3.20 2.76
N LEU A 88 -3.29 -3.19 1.54
CA LEU A 88 -2.91 -1.96 0.84
C LEU A 88 -4.12 -1.06 0.59
N TRP A 89 -5.24 -1.63 0.14
CA TRP A 89 -6.48 -0.89 -0.05
C TRP A 89 -6.96 -0.26 1.25
N HIS A 90 -7.03 -1.02 2.35
CA HIS A 90 -7.42 -0.47 3.65
C HIS A 90 -6.50 0.67 4.08
N TRP A 91 -5.18 0.51 3.99
CA TRP A 91 -4.25 1.57 4.39
C TRP A 91 -4.33 2.85 3.53
N LEU A 92 -4.64 2.72 2.23
CA LEU A 92 -4.82 3.86 1.32
C LEU A 92 -6.18 4.55 1.49
N SER A 93 -7.21 3.80 1.90
CA SER A 93 -8.61 4.28 1.96
C SER A 93 -9.06 4.75 3.34
N ASP A 94 -8.36 4.34 4.41
CA ASP A 94 -8.48 4.89 5.77
C ASP A 94 -8.07 6.38 5.80
#